data_AF-A0A0C9YCV8-F1
#
_entry.id   AF-A0A0C9YCV8-F1
#
_cell.length_a   1.000
_cell.length_b   1.000
_cell.length_c   1.000
_cell.angle_alpha   90.00
_cell.angle_beta   90.00
_cell.angle_gamma   90.00
#
_symmetry.space_group_name_H-M   'P 1'
#
loop_
_entity.id
_entity.type
_entity.pdbx_description
1 polymer ?
#
loop_
_entity_poly.entity_id
_entity_poly.type
_entity_poly.pdbx_seq_one_letter_code
_entity_poly.pdbx_strand_id
1 'polypeptide(L)'
;NQYCYICHDGSKCLFCCDFCPRVVCQRCLGLEEVKPELYASDVKFRCPGCHELGERAVKCKLLPYYAFMRNVDGEFIRVLDAPTTLAGICERASKAQVCAELILILHLVCVGMEVCGSLPKLLHTTLEEYHTADSLTYEEVIFDFGTEKKLHHWTKTVGQLHARLEGWNFGCKIIFVTVHSVVTRGDLFAGKDKDGDVAMTVGDFTDYIFTPPLNEVVYGSTLFMLTCGHVVRFEESFTAMKKSITCLRPEYTILFTAPEFIVAATKLFAVAYSIQVLIHGHSFLDVFHDLLNVSLDLRMHTDVLVFYISGLLALKAPFGLRTPALDVAQPPSIVGYQYSWYHSHRRPWGKALPMGCSRCGAVRPWSQSKRHLNGTHPKARVTTCSGCNLEVYSEPLPMEYEILQDSKIFGWIRYTIWPREVL
;
A
#
# COMPACT_ATOMS: atom_id res chain seq x y z
N ASN A 1 -3.63 6.63 21.39
CA ASN A 1 -4.04 7.46 20.24
C ASN A 1 -4.45 8.82 20.78
N GLN A 2 -3.82 9.90 20.29
CA GLN A 2 -3.98 11.27 20.81
C GLN A 2 -4.95 12.12 19.98
N TYR A 3 -5.45 11.57 18.86
CA TYR A 3 -6.27 12.32 17.91
C TYR A 3 -7.70 11.77 17.89
N CYS A 4 -8.67 12.67 17.83
CA CYS A 4 -10.04 12.29 17.57
C CYS A 4 -10.20 11.84 16.12
N TYR A 5 -10.77 10.66 15.87
CA TYR A 5 -10.93 10.17 14.50
C TYR A 5 -11.97 10.95 13.66
N ILE A 6 -12.79 11.78 14.30
CA ILE A 6 -13.84 12.56 13.62
C ILE A 6 -13.27 13.87 13.07
N CYS A 7 -12.49 14.59 13.88
CA CYS A 7 -11.94 15.91 13.54
C CYS A 7 -10.43 15.96 13.38
N HIS A 8 -9.72 14.83 13.59
CA HIS A 8 -8.26 14.71 13.51
C HIS A 8 -7.46 15.64 14.44
N ASP A 9 -8.14 16.27 15.40
CA ASP A 9 -7.57 17.19 16.37
C ASP A 9 -7.43 16.51 17.74
N GLY A 10 -6.54 17.07 18.55
CA GLY A 10 -6.45 16.78 19.97
C GLY A 10 -7.59 17.44 20.75
N SER A 11 -7.73 17.02 22.01
CA SER A 11 -8.65 17.66 22.97
C SER A 11 -8.16 17.38 24.38
N LYS A 12 -8.52 18.26 25.32
CA LYS A 12 -8.27 18.04 26.76
C LYS A 12 -8.89 16.74 27.24
N CYS A 13 -10.05 16.38 26.68
CA CYS A 13 -10.76 15.15 27.00
C CYS A 13 -10.99 14.34 25.73
N LEU A 14 -10.49 13.10 25.77
CA LEU A 14 -10.57 12.09 24.73
C LEU A 14 -11.16 10.80 25.35
N PHE A 15 -12.06 10.16 24.61
CA PHE A 15 -12.69 8.90 25.00
C PHE A 15 -12.19 7.79 24.07
N CYS A 16 -11.52 6.80 24.66
CA CYS A 16 -11.07 5.60 23.95
C CYS A 16 -12.22 4.60 23.85
N CYS A 17 -12.53 4.14 22.64
CA CYS A 17 -13.56 3.13 22.44
C CYS A 17 -13.14 1.81 23.09
N ASP A 18 -14.02 1.18 23.86
CA ASP A 18 -13.75 -0.13 24.47
C ASP A 18 -13.82 -1.28 23.45
N PHE A 19 -14.32 -1.03 22.25
CA PHE A 19 -14.63 -2.05 21.25
C PHE A 19 -13.76 -1.98 19.99
N CYS A 20 -12.97 -0.91 19.83
CA CYS A 20 -12.05 -0.74 18.69
C CYS A 20 -10.96 0.31 19.03
N PRO A 21 -9.91 0.47 18.21
CA PRO A 21 -8.82 1.42 18.49
C PRO A 21 -9.17 2.92 18.37
N ARG A 22 -10.41 3.30 18.01
CA ARG A 22 -10.79 4.70 17.78
C ARG A 22 -10.91 5.52 19.07
N VAL A 23 -10.62 6.81 18.94
CA VAL A 23 -10.73 7.81 20.00
C VAL A 23 -11.62 8.97 19.54
N VAL A 24 -12.47 9.48 20.42
CA VAL A 24 -13.36 10.62 20.13
C VAL A 24 -13.19 11.71 21.18
N CYS A 25 -13.09 12.97 20.76
CA CYS A 25 -13.03 14.10 21.69
C CYS A 25 -14.41 14.49 22.23
N GLN A 26 -14.44 15.12 23.41
CA GLN A 26 -15.67 15.63 24.01
C GLN A 26 -16.46 16.55 23.07
N ARG A 27 -15.77 17.37 22.28
CA ARG A 27 -16.36 18.37 21.38
C ARG A 27 -17.15 17.69 20.27
N CYS A 28 -16.61 16.65 19.65
CA CYS A 28 -17.31 15.88 18.62
C CYS A 28 -18.50 15.08 19.17
N LEU A 29 -18.46 14.73 20.46
CA LEU A 29 -19.60 14.12 21.18
C LEU A 29 -20.65 15.14 21.64
N GLY A 30 -20.50 16.43 21.31
CA GLY A 30 -21.45 17.47 21.72
C GLY A 30 -21.53 17.67 23.23
N LEU A 31 -20.49 17.27 23.97
CA LEU A 31 -20.45 17.42 25.43
C LEU A 31 -19.89 18.80 25.79
N GLU A 32 -20.74 19.68 26.30
CA GLU A 32 -20.33 21.00 26.80
C GLU A 32 -19.43 20.88 28.04
N GLU A 33 -19.81 20.00 28.96
CA GLU A 33 -19.04 19.63 30.15
C GLU A 33 -18.96 18.11 30.28
N VAL A 34 -17.80 17.59 30.68
CA VAL A 34 -17.62 16.15 30.91
C VAL A 34 -17.84 15.85 32.38
N LYS A 35 -18.95 15.18 32.67
CA LYS A 35 -19.29 14.72 34.01
C LYS A 35 -18.31 13.63 34.49
N PRO A 36 -17.86 13.63 35.76
CA PRO A 36 -16.92 12.63 36.28
C PRO A 36 -17.40 11.17 36.14
N GLU A 37 -18.72 10.95 36.17
CA GLU A 37 -19.34 9.63 36.03
C GLU A 37 -19.00 8.94 34.70
N LEU A 38 -18.71 9.70 33.64
CA LEU A 38 -18.33 9.15 32.33
C LEU A 38 -16.94 8.52 32.31
N TYR A 39 -16.11 8.83 33.32
CA TYR A 39 -14.78 8.25 33.52
C TYR A 39 -14.76 7.11 34.56
N ALA A 40 -15.92 6.74 35.11
CA ALA A 40 -15.98 5.62 36.04
C ALA A 40 -15.50 4.33 35.35
N SER A 41 -14.71 3.51 36.05
CA SER A 41 -14.03 2.34 35.48
C SER A 41 -14.98 1.26 34.94
N ASP A 42 -16.24 1.27 35.40
CA ASP A 42 -17.31 0.37 34.99
C ASP A 42 -18.12 0.90 33.79
N VAL A 43 -17.86 2.14 33.35
CA VAL A 43 -18.46 2.73 32.16
C VAL A 43 -17.64 2.38 30.93
N LYS A 44 -18.35 1.97 29.89
CA LYS A 44 -17.83 1.60 28.58
C LYS A 44 -18.26 2.63 27.55
N PHE A 45 -17.29 3.14 26.80
CA PHE A 45 -17.52 4.03 25.68
C PHE A 45 -17.56 3.23 24.37
N ARG A 46 -18.65 3.39 23.61
CA ARG A 46 -18.81 2.86 22.26
C ARG A 46 -18.73 4.02 21.27
N CYS A 47 -17.73 4.03 20.40
CA CYS A 47 -17.63 5.08 19.38
C CYS A 47 -18.75 4.99 18.33
N PRO A 48 -19.01 6.08 17.57
CA PRO A 48 -20.03 6.08 16.52
C PRO A 48 -19.80 5.02 15.45
N GLY A 49 -18.55 4.77 15.06
CA GLY A 49 -18.22 3.72 14.09
C GLY A 49 -18.59 2.31 14.55
N CYS A 50 -18.40 1.98 15.83
CA CYS A 50 -18.83 0.70 16.40
C CYS A 50 -20.35 0.57 16.50
N HIS A 51 -21.03 1.68 16.81
CA HIS A 51 -22.50 1.73 16.80
C HIS A 51 -23.05 1.44 15.40
N GLU A 52 -22.56 2.15 14.38
CA GLU A 52 -22.97 1.96 12.98
C GLU A 52 -22.70 0.52 12.49
N LEU A 53 -21.55 -0.06 12.84
CA LEU A 53 -21.22 -1.44 12.50
C LEU A 53 -22.20 -2.44 13.14
N GLY A 54 -22.56 -2.23 14.40
CA GLY A 54 -23.56 -3.04 15.09
C GLY A 54 -24.92 -2.99 14.41
N GLU A 55 -25.40 -1.81 14.02
CA GLU A 55 -26.69 -1.67 13.33
C GLU A 55 -26.71 -2.38 11.98
N ARG A 56 -25.62 -2.25 11.20
CA ARG A 56 -25.48 -2.92 9.89
C ARG A 56 -25.48 -4.44 10.02
N ALA A 57 -24.85 -4.99 11.07
CA ALA A 57 -24.79 -6.43 11.30
C ALA A 57 -26.17 -7.04 11.57
N VAL A 58 -27.04 -6.32 12.29
CA VAL A 58 -28.37 -6.81 12.68
C VAL A 58 -29.46 -6.43 11.64
N LYS A 59 -29.11 -5.71 10.56
CA LYS A 59 -30.05 -5.18 9.54
C LYS A 59 -31.26 -4.45 10.17
N CYS A 60 -31.05 -3.79 11.31
CA CYS A 60 -32.11 -3.11 12.06
C CYS A 60 -32.39 -1.70 11.52
N LYS A 61 -33.53 -1.12 11.94
CA LYS A 61 -33.79 0.32 11.81
C LYS A 61 -32.75 1.10 12.61
N LEU A 62 -32.38 2.30 12.14
CA LEU A 62 -31.47 3.22 12.84
C LEU A 62 -31.94 3.43 14.28
N LEU A 63 -31.07 3.15 15.24
CA LEU A 63 -31.31 3.32 16.67
C LEU A 63 -30.63 4.60 17.16
N PRO A 64 -31.19 5.27 18.18
CA PRO A 64 -30.51 6.39 18.81
C PRO A 64 -29.14 5.97 19.36
N TYR A 65 -28.13 6.81 19.17
CA TYR A 65 -26.78 6.55 19.62
C TYR A 65 -26.64 6.88 21.11
N TYR A 66 -26.25 5.89 21.91
CA TYR A 66 -25.88 6.06 23.32
C TYR A 66 -24.41 5.71 23.47
N ALA A 67 -23.57 6.72 23.67
CA ALA A 67 -22.12 6.57 23.69
C ALA A 67 -21.59 5.82 24.92
N PHE A 68 -22.24 5.99 26.07
CA PHE A 68 -21.75 5.51 27.37
C PHE A 68 -22.72 4.50 27.97
N MET A 69 -22.21 3.29 28.24
CA MET A 69 -23.00 2.20 28.81
C MET A 69 -22.27 1.58 29.99
N ARG A 70 -23.00 1.15 31.01
CA ARG A 70 -22.48 0.39 32.16
C ARG A 70 -23.01 -1.03 32.08
N ASN A 71 -22.17 -2.01 32.39
CA ASN A 71 -22.62 -3.39 32.52
C ASN A 71 -23.08 -3.61 33.98
N VAL A 72 -24.36 -3.91 34.16
CA VAL A 72 -24.95 -4.27 35.45
C VAL A 72 -25.61 -5.62 35.27
N ASP A 73 -25.15 -6.62 36.03
CA ASP A 73 -25.66 -8.01 36.01
C ASP A 73 -25.72 -8.67 34.61
N GLY A 74 -24.79 -8.31 33.72
CA GLY A 74 -24.71 -8.84 32.37
C GLY A 74 -25.51 -8.04 31.33
N GLU A 75 -26.29 -7.04 31.75
CA GLU A 75 -27.01 -6.14 30.86
C GLU A 75 -26.30 -4.79 30.70
N PHE A 76 -26.30 -4.26 29.48
CA PHE A 76 -25.76 -2.93 29.20
C PHE A 76 -26.83 -1.86 29.42
N ILE A 77 -26.68 -1.08 30.48
CA ILE A 77 -27.55 0.05 30.85
C ILE A 77 -26.91 1.36 30.37
N ARG A 78 -27.74 2.32 29.95
CA ARG A 78 -27.29 3.64 29.48
C ARG A 78 -26.87 4.50 30.66
N VAL A 79 -25.75 5.23 30.54
CA VAL A 79 -25.29 6.16 31.58
C VAL A 79 -25.95 7.53 31.44
N LEU A 80 -26.20 7.96 30.20
CA LEU A 80 -26.92 9.20 29.90
C LEU A 80 -28.37 8.90 29.54
N ASP A 81 -29.30 9.69 30.10
CA ASP A 81 -30.74 9.54 29.84
C ASP A 81 -31.11 9.89 28.38
N ALA A 82 -30.42 10.87 27.80
CA ALA A 82 -30.62 11.31 26.44
C ALA A 82 -29.60 10.67 25.46
N PRO A 83 -29.97 10.44 24.18
CA PRO A 83 -29.03 10.05 23.15
C PRO A 83 -27.88 11.05 23.01
N THR A 84 -26.69 10.56 22.69
CA THR A 84 -25.51 11.40 22.46
C THR A 84 -25.62 12.09 21.11
N THR A 85 -25.66 13.42 21.10
CA THR A 85 -25.66 14.22 19.88
C THR A 85 -24.25 14.37 19.33
N LEU A 86 -24.02 13.88 18.11
CA LEU A 86 -22.75 14.08 17.43
C LEU A 86 -22.71 15.48 16.81
N ALA A 87 -21.93 16.37 17.42
CA ALA A 87 -21.69 17.71 16.90
C ALA A 87 -20.53 17.76 15.88
N GLY A 88 -19.65 16.75 15.92
CA GLY A 88 -18.54 16.64 14.99
C GLY A 88 -18.98 16.31 13.56
N ILE A 89 -18.36 16.96 12.58
CA ILE A 89 -18.50 16.60 11.17
C ILE A 89 -17.40 15.61 10.83
N CYS A 90 -17.77 14.46 10.26
CA CYS A 90 -16.79 13.46 9.85
C CYS A 90 -16.09 13.97 8.57
N GLU A 91 -14.86 14.46 8.70
CA GLU A 91 -14.09 14.98 7.55
C GLU A 91 -13.55 13.86 6.64
N ARG A 92 -13.71 12.60 7.06
CA ARG A 92 -13.18 11.38 6.43
C ARG A 92 -14.19 10.24 6.47
N ALA A 93 -13.82 9.09 5.91
CA ALA A 93 -14.68 7.90 5.93
C ALA A 93 -15.00 7.48 7.38
N SER A 94 -16.24 7.06 7.66
CA SER A 94 -16.64 6.62 9.02
C SER A 94 -15.84 5.43 9.54
N LYS A 95 -15.20 4.69 8.63
CA LYS A 95 -14.30 3.59 8.95
C LYS A 95 -12.90 4.04 9.39
N ALA A 96 -12.49 5.28 9.14
CA ALA A 96 -11.14 5.74 9.47
C ALA A 96 -10.84 5.66 10.97
N GLN A 97 -9.54 5.62 11.28
CA GLN A 97 -8.97 5.86 12.60
C GLN A 97 -7.79 6.84 12.46
N VAL A 98 -7.09 7.14 13.55
CA VAL A 98 -5.76 7.75 13.47
C VAL A 98 -4.79 6.72 14.04
N CYS A 99 -4.02 6.05 13.19
CA CYS A 99 -3.04 5.08 13.69
C CYS A 99 -1.93 5.83 14.41
N ALA A 100 -1.55 5.33 15.58
CA ALA A 100 -0.45 5.85 16.37
C ALA A 100 0.61 4.75 16.62
N GLU A 101 0.70 3.78 15.70
CA GLU A 101 1.71 2.73 15.79
C GLU A 101 3.11 3.30 15.52
N LEU A 102 4.15 2.66 16.05
CA LEU A 102 5.53 3.01 15.73
C LEU A 102 5.80 2.67 14.25
N ILE A 103 6.21 3.66 13.47
CA ILE A 103 6.47 3.51 12.04
C ILE A 103 7.97 3.60 11.77
N LEU A 104 8.51 2.60 11.06
CA LEU A 104 9.83 2.66 10.44
C LEU A 104 9.70 2.92 8.93
N ILE A 105 10.38 3.94 8.43
CA ILE A 105 10.62 4.17 7.01
C ILE A 105 12.12 3.97 6.77
N LEU A 106 12.46 2.89 6.08
CA LEU A 106 13.84 2.58 5.70
C LEU A 106 14.02 2.81 4.19
N HIS A 107 14.98 3.64 3.82
CA HIS A 107 15.31 3.93 2.43
C HIS A 107 16.72 3.45 2.10
N LEU A 108 16.81 2.37 1.33
CA LEU A 108 18.06 1.80 0.83
C LEU A 108 18.34 2.33 -0.57
N VAL A 109 19.48 2.99 -0.75
CA VAL A 109 19.82 3.73 -1.97
C VAL A 109 21.10 3.18 -2.58
N CYS A 110 21.05 2.74 -3.84
CA CYS A 110 22.26 2.35 -4.54
C CYS A 110 23.18 3.57 -4.75
N VAL A 111 24.48 3.41 -4.54
CA VAL A 111 25.44 4.51 -4.74
C VAL A 111 25.33 5.12 -6.15
N GLY A 112 25.30 6.45 -6.22
CA GLY A 112 25.19 7.19 -7.48
C GLY A 112 23.75 7.43 -7.95
N MET A 113 22.74 6.94 -7.21
CA MET A 113 21.35 7.33 -7.45
C MET A 113 21.10 8.76 -6.95
N GLU A 114 20.40 9.57 -7.74
CA GLU A 114 19.91 10.88 -7.30
C GLU A 114 18.57 10.72 -6.57
N VAL A 115 18.51 11.20 -5.33
CA VAL A 115 17.34 11.07 -4.45
C VAL A 115 16.67 12.42 -4.14
N CYS A 116 16.94 13.47 -4.91
CA CYS A 116 16.30 14.77 -4.71
C CYS A 116 14.77 14.66 -4.79
N GLY A 117 14.09 15.04 -3.70
CA GLY A 117 12.63 14.88 -3.59
C GLY A 117 12.19 13.42 -3.50
N SER A 118 12.96 12.58 -2.80
CA SER A 118 12.71 11.15 -2.63
C SER A 118 11.31 10.86 -2.11
N LEU A 119 10.70 9.81 -2.67
CA LEU A 119 9.39 9.31 -2.24
C LEU A 119 9.32 9.00 -0.75
N PRO A 120 10.34 8.39 -0.12
CA PRO A 120 10.31 8.07 1.30
C PRO A 120 10.33 9.31 2.19
N LYS A 121 11.07 10.36 1.79
CA LYS A 121 11.09 11.63 2.53
C LYS A 121 9.76 12.37 2.45
N LEU A 122 9.07 12.30 1.30
CA LEU A 122 7.72 12.84 1.15
C LEU A 122 6.73 12.12 2.07
N LEU A 123 6.82 10.79 2.16
CA LEU A 123 6.00 9.98 3.08
C LEU A 123 6.28 10.37 4.54
N HIS A 124 7.55 10.46 4.94
CA HIS A 124 7.94 10.91 6.28
C HIS A 124 7.34 12.29 6.62
N THR A 125 7.53 13.27 5.74
CA THR A 125 7.02 14.65 5.93
C THR A 125 5.50 14.67 6.07
N THR A 126 4.78 13.81 5.34
CA THR A 126 3.31 13.71 5.45
C THR A 126 2.85 13.18 6.80
N LEU A 127 3.69 12.40 7.50
CA LEU A 127 3.37 11.76 8.78
C LEU A 127 3.85 12.55 9.99
N GLU A 128 4.78 13.50 9.83
CA GLU A 128 5.36 14.29 10.93
C GLU A 128 4.30 15.06 11.74
N GLU A 129 3.16 15.42 11.14
CA GLU A 129 2.06 16.10 11.85
C GLU A 129 1.30 15.16 12.81
N TYR A 130 1.36 13.85 12.59
CA TYR A 130 0.63 12.83 13.35
C TYR A 130 1.53 12.02 14.29
N HIS A 131 2.85 12.14 14.15
CA HIS A 131 3.83 11.36 14.89
C HIS A 131 4.87 12.25 15.58
N THR A 132 5.41 11.74 16.67
CA THR A 132 6.57 12.33 17.35
C THR A 132 7.86 11.69 16.85
N ALA A 133 9.01 12.25 17.21
CA ALA A 133 10.31 11.63 16.92
C ALA A 133 10.44 10.20 17.51
N ASP A 134 9.72 9.92 18.60
CA ASP A 134 9.70 8.60 19.25
C ASP A 134 8.69 7.63 18.61
N SER A 135 7.90 8.06 17.62
CA SER A 135 6.89 7.22 16.96
C SER A 135 6.98 7.14 15.45
N LEU A 136 7.92 7.87 14.84
CA LEU A 136 8.23 7.84 13.42
C LEU A 136 9.74 7.89 13.23
N THR A 137 10.31 6.79 12.74
CA THR A 137 11.73 6.67 12.45
C THR A 137 11.95 6.67 10.95
N TYR A 138 12.86 7.53 10.47
CA TYR A 138 13.31 7.55 9.09
C TYR A 138 14.82 7.33 9.01
N GLU A 139 15.23 6.30 8.29
CA GLU A 139 16.63 5.94 8.07
C GLU A 139 16.87 5.87 6.56
N GLU A 140 17.82 6.67 6.07
CA GLU A 140 18.31 6.60 4.69
C GLU A 140 19.73 6.05 4.70
N VAL A 141 19.97 4.98 3.95
CA VAL A 141 21.25 4.28 3.92
C VAL A 141 21.67 4.05 2.48
N ILE A 142 22.85 4.56 2.14
CA ILE A 142 23.46 4.32 0.83
C ILE A 142 24.23 2.99 0.90
N PHE A 143 23.96 2.11 -0.06
CA PHE A 143 24.69 0.86 -0.21
C PHE A 143 25.60 0.88 -1.45
N ASP A 144 26.73 0.21 -1.30
CA ASP A 144 27.65 -0.12 -2.38
C ASP A 144 28.32 -1.42 -1.99
N PHE A 145 28.08 -2.48 -2.75
CA PHE A 145 28.75 -3.76 -2.60
C PHE A 145 29.28 -4.26 -3.94
N GLY A 146 29.69 -3.34 -4.83
CA GLY A 146 30.29 -3.66 -6.13
C GLY A 146 31.66 -4.35 -6.06
N THR A 147 32.27 -4.45 -4.88
CA THR A 147 33.50 -5.23 -4.65
C THR A 147 33.41 -5.95 -3.30
N GLU A 148 34.15 -7.03 -3.11
CA GLU A 148 34.14 -7.78 -1.83
C GLU A 148 34.47 -6.91 -0.61
N LYS A 149 35.44 -5.99 -0.74
CA LYS A 149 35.78 -5.05 0.35
C LYS A 149 34.59 -4.17 0.73
N LYS A 150 33.84 -3.70 -0.27
CA LYS A 150 32.66 -2.87 -0.07
C LYS A 150 31.47 -3.68 0.46
N LEU A 151 31.32 -4.94 0.04
CA LEU A 151 30.37 -5.88 0.62
C LEU A 151 30.63 -6.12 2.11
N HIS A 152 31.88 -6.34 2.51
CA HIS A 152 32.22 -6.47 3.94
C HIS A 152 31.89 -5.18 4.73
N HIS A 153 32.12 -4.02 4.11
CA HIS A 153 31.70 -2.75 4.70
C HIS A 153 30.16 -2.66 4.83
N TRP A 154 29.41 -3.05 3.80
CA TRP A 154 27.95 -3.12 3.83
C TRP A 154 27.44 -4.01 4.98
N THR A 155 27.99 -5.21 5.17
CA THR A 155 27.62 -6.10 6.28
C THR A 155 27.83 -5.44 7.64
N LYS A 156 28.92 -4.68 7.82
CA LYS A 156 29.16 -3.92 9.05
C LYS A 156 28.13 -2.80 9.23
N THR A 157 27.81 -2.07 8.17
CA THR A 157 26.79 -1.01 8.18
C THR A 157 25.42 -1.57 8.52
N VAL A 158 25.06 -2.74 8.00
CA VAL A 158 23.83 -3.46 8.35
C VAL A 158 23.79 -3.81 9.84
N GLY A 159 24.88 -4.33 10.41
CA GLY A 159 24.95 -4.61 11.84
C GLY A 159 24.74 -3.35 12.70
N GLN A 160 25.30 -2.21 12.28
CA GLN A 160 25.10 -0.93 12.95
C GLN A 160 23.68 -0.38 12.80
N LEU A 161 23.07 -0.52 11.62
CA LEU A 161 21.67 -0.14 11.37
C LEU A 161 20.74 -0.98 12.25
N HIS A 162 20.95 -2.30 12.28
CA HIS A 162 20.16 -3.18 13.14
C HIS A 162 20.27 -2.79 14.61
N ALA A 163 21.48 -2.54 15.13
CA ALA A 163 21.64 -2.11 16.52
C ALA A 163 20.91 -0.80 16.85
N ARG A 164 20.68 0.10 15.88
CA ARG A 164 19.85 1.31 16.07
C ARG A 164 18.36 1.00 16.09
N LEU A 165 17.93 0.02 15.29
CA LEU A 165 16.53 -0.40 15.17
C LEU A 165 16.14 -1.44 16.24
N GLU A 166 17.12 -2.08 16.88
CA GLU A 166 16.93 -3.11 17.89
C GLU A 166 16.22 -2.53 19.13
N GLY A 167 15.31 -3.33 19.70
CA GLY A 167 14.48 -2.92 20.84
C GLY A 167 13.23 -2.11 20.47
N TRP A 168 13.12 -1.66 19.22
CA TRP A 168 11.91 -1.01 18.72
C TRP A 168 10.90 -2.04 18.22
N ASN A 169 9.66 -1.96 18.72
CA ASN A 169 8.56 -2.80 18.26
C ASN A 169 7.72 -2.03 17.22
N PHE A 170 8.27 -1.88 16.01
CA PHE A 170 7.58 -1.18 14.92
C PHE A 170 6.31 -1.93 14.53
N GLY A 171 5.16 -1.26 14.66
CA GLY A 171 3.87 -1.79 14.21
C GLY A 171 3.72 -1.73 12.68
N CYS A 172 4.40 -0.78 12.04
CA CYS A 172 4.45 -0.65 10.59
C CYS A 172 5.89 -0.44 10.12
N LYS A 173 6.33 -1.21 9.11
CA LYS A 173 7.65 -1.11 8.51
C LYS A 173 7.49 -0.90 7.01
N ILE A 174 8.05 0.18 6.48
CA ILE A 174 7.99 0.53 5.06
C ILE A 174 9.41 0.66 4.55
N ILE A 175 9.78 -0.20 3.60
CA ILE A 175 11.13 -0.29 3.08
C ILE A 175 11.10 0.11 1.61
N PHE A 176 11.98 1.04 1.23
CA PHE A 176 12.17 1.46 -0.15
C PHE A 176 13.56 1.07 -0.61
N VAL A 177 13.66 0.39 -1.75
CA VAL A 177 14.93 0.11 -2.41
C VAL A 177 15.00 0.90 -3.71
N THR A 178 15.90 1.86 -3.79
CA THR A 178 16.10 2.71 -4.97
C THR A 178 17.34 2.26 -5.72
N VAL A 179 17.12 1.67 -6.89
CA VAL A 179 18.18 1.01 -7.66
C VAL A 179 17.75 0.91 -9.13
N HIS A 180 18.69 1.04 -10.06
CA HIS A 180 18.43 0.75 -11.47
C HIS A 180 18.52 -0.75 -11.77
N SER A 181 17.99 -1.14 -12.92
CA SER A 181 18.16 -2.49 -13.47
C SER A 181 18.81 -2.46 -14.85
N VAL A 182 19.56 -3.51 -15.17
CA VAL A 182 20.24 -3.67 -16.45
C VAL A 182 19.21 -3.94 -17.55
N VAL A 183 19.20 -3.08 -18.57
CA VAL A 183 18.21 -3.08 -19.67
C VAL A 183 18.12 -4.41 -20.41
N THR A 184 19.23 -5.15 -20.51
CA THR A 184 19.34 -6.36 -21.34
C THR A 184 18.99 -7.66 -20.63
N ARG A 185 18.98 -7.68 -19.29
CA ARG A 185 18.77 -8.93 -18.51
C ARG A 185 17.95 -8.78 -17.23
N GLY A 186 17.73 -7.56 -16.74
CA GLY A 186 16.90 -7.30 -15.55
C GLY A 186 17.65 -7.37 -14.22
N ASP A 187 18.94 -7.69 -14.22
CA ASP A 187 19.83 -7.63 -13.05
C ASP A 187 19.81 -6.28 -12.36
N LEU A 188 20.11 -6.26 -11.06
CA LEU A 188 20.10 -5.05 -10.24
C LEU A 188 21.52 -4.52 -10.03
N PHE A 189 21.67 -3.20 -10.10
CA PHE A 189 22.95 -2.56 -9.80
C PHE A 189 23.26 -2.66 -8.30
N ALA A 190 24.43 -3.19 -7.99
CA ALA A 190 24.93 -3.46 -6.65
C ALA A 190 25.90 -2.39 -6.13
N GLY A 191 26.37 -1.52 -7.01
CA GLY A 191 27.27 -0.43 -6.68
C GLY A 191 28.29 -0.21 -7.78
N LYS A 192 29.52 0.18 -7.40
CA LYS A 192 30.57 0.54 -8.35
C LYS A 192 31.90 -0.14 -8.05
N ASP A 193 32.65 -0.45 -9.08
CA ASP A 193 34.05 -0.86 -8.97
C ASP A 193 34.97 0.14 -9.70
N LYS A 194 36.16 -0.30 -10.12
CA LYS A 194 37.11 0.55 -10.87
C LYS A 194 36.72 0.72 -12.33
N ASP A 195 35.97 -0.22 -12.88
CA ASP A 195 35.62 -0.33 -14.29
C ASP A 195 34.21 0.22 -14.58
N GLY A 196 33.38 0.41 -13.55
CA GLY A 196 32.13 1.14 -13.64
C GLY A 196 31.06 0.62 -12.70
N ASP A 197 29.82 0.60 -13.19
CA ASP A 197 28.67 0.11 -12.44
C ASP A 197 28.65 -1.43 -12.46
N VAL A 198 28.47 -2.02 -11.27
CA VAL A 198 28.42 -3.47 -11.09
C VAL A 198 26.97 -3.89 -10.90
N ALA A 199 26.55 -4.92 -11.62
CA ALA A 199 25.21 -5.51 -11.50
C ALA A 199 25.30 -7.00 -11.19
N MET A 200 24.29 -7.51 -10.50
CA MET A 200 24.19 -8.92 -10.12
C MET A 200 22.77 -9.44 -10.30
N THR A 201 22.63 -10.76 -10.25
CA THR A 201 21.33 -11.40 -10.34
C THR A 201 20.42 -10.89 -9.22
N VAL A 202 19.11 -10.88 -9.48
CA VAL A 202 18.13 -10.41 -8.49
C VAL A 202 18.23 -11.20 -7.18
N GLY A 203 18.50 -12.51 -7.25
CA GLY A 203 18.67 -13.37 -6.08
C GLY A 203 19.86 -12.94 -5.23
N ASP A 204 21.05 -12.87 -5.83
CA ASP A 204 22.27 -12.46 -5.13
C ASP A 204 22.13 -11.04 -4.55
N PHE A 205 21.51 -10.13 -5.31
CA PHE A 205 21.23 -8.77 -4.84
C PHE A 205 20.38 -8.80 -3.58
N THR A 206 19.28 -9.56 -3.58
CA THR A 206 18.39 -9.63 -2.42
C THR A 206 19.06 -10.26 -1.21
N ASP A 207 19.92 -11.26 -1.41
CA ASP A 207 20.67 -11.93 -0.34
C ASP A 207 21.70 -10.98 0.30
N TYR A 208 22.35 -10.12 -0.49
CA TYR A 208 23.30 -9.13 0.04
C TYR A 208 22.62 -7.90 0.65
N ILE A 209 21.65 -7.29 -0.04
CA ILE A 209 20.99 -6.08 0.47
C ILE A 209 20.23 -6.38 1.76
N PHE A 210 19.62 -7.56 1.90
CA PHE A 210 18.92 -7.99 3.09
C PHE A 210 19.70 -9.04 3.88
N THR A 211 21.02 -8.95 3.87
CA THR A 211 21.88 -9.84 4.66
C THR A 211 21.49 -9.77 6.15
N PRO A 212 21.54 -10.89 6.90
CA PRO A 212 21.23 -10.88 8.32
C PRO A 212 22.07 -9.85 9.09
N PRO A 213 21.47 -9.15 10.07
CA PRO A 213 20.09 -9.31 10.56
C PRO A 213 19.01 -8.47 9.83
N LEU A 214 19.30 -7.81 8.71
CA LEU A 214 18.33 -6.91 8.08
C LEU A 214 17.12 -7.64 7.47
N ASN A 215 17.26 -8.91 7.08
CA ASN A 215 16.15 -9.75 6.63
C ASN A 215 14.98 -9.80 7.63
N GLU A 216 15.26 -9.77 8.94
CA GLU A 216 14.23 -9.78 9.99
C GLU A 216 13.40 -8.49 9.98
N VAL A 217 14.02 -7.37 9.60
CA VAL A 217 13.31 -6.09 9.43
C VAL A 217 12.35 -6.15 8.24
N VAL A 218 12.70 -6.88 7.18
CA VAL A 218 11.85 -7.05 5.97
C VAL A 218 10.60 -7.89 6.24
N TYR A 219 10.67 -8.85 7.16
CA TYR A 219 9.52 -9.70 7.49
C TYR A 219 8.28 -8.88 7.88
N GLY A 220 7.14 -9.11 7.22
CA GLY A 220 5.90 -8.38 7.49
C GLY A 220 5.95 -6.88 7.16
N SER A 221 6.95 -6.42 6.39
CA SER A 221 7.04 -5.03 5.94
C SER A 221 6.24 -4.78 4.64
N THR A 222 6.03 -3.51 4.30
CA THR A 222 5.69 -3.08 2.94
C THR A 222 6.97 -2.72 2.21
N LEU A 223 7.31 -3.47 1.17
CA LEU A 223 8.51 -3.28 0.35
C LEU A 223 8.17 -2.60 -0.98
N PHE A 224 8.75 -1.42 -1.21
CA PHE A 224 8.71 -0.72 -2.50
C PHE A 224 10.04 -0.90 -3.23
N MET A 225 9.99 -1.62 -4.35
CA MET A 225 11.12 -1.73 -5.26
C MET A 225 11.05 -0.60 -6.28
N LEU A 226 11.73 0.52 -5.99
CA LEU A 226 11.84 1.69 -6.86
C LEU A 226 12.92 1.43 -7.93
N THR A 227 12.62 0.49 -8.81
CA THR A 227 13.49 0.02 -9.91
C THR A 227 12.77 0.10 -11.25
N CYS A 228 13.57 0.17 -12.33
CA CYS A 228 13.05 0.10 -13.69
C CYS A 228 12.44 -1.29 -13.97
N GLY A 229 11.42 -1.33 -14.82
CA GLY A 229 10.63 -2.52 -15.10
C GLY A 229 11.34 -3.64 -15.85
N HIS A 230 12.63 -3.52 -16.14
CA HIS A 230 13.41 -4.63 -16.69
C HIS A 230 13.42 -5.85 -15.75
N VAL A 231 13.43 -5.63 -14.43
CA VAL A 231 13.36 -6.70 -13.42
C VAL A 231 12.16 -7.62 -13.62
N VAL A 232 11.01 -7.05 -14.00
CA VAL A 232 9.76 -7.79 -14.18
C VAL A 232 9.49 -8.21 -15.63
N ARG A 233 10.28 -7.67 -16.57
CA ARG A 233 10.18 -7.99 -18.00
C ARG A 233 10.93 -9.28 -18.36
N PHE A 234 12.05 -9.54 -17.70
CA PHE A 234 12.84 -10.76 -17.91
C PHE A 234 12.38 -11.86 -16.96
N GLU A 235 12.03 -13.03 -17.51
CA GLU A 235 11.44 -14.14 -16.77
C GLU A 235 12.33 -14.66 -15.64
N GLU A 236 13.64 -14.79 -15.88
CA GLU A 236 14.62 -15.22 -14.88
C GLU A 236 14.69 -14.23 -13.71
N SER A 237 14.85 -12.94 -14.01
CA SER A 237 14.88 -11.86 -13.01
C SER A 237 13.58 -11.80 -12.20
N PHE A 238 12.44 -11.95 -12.87
CA PHE A 238 11.14 -11.90 -12.21
C PHE A 238 10.90 -13.13 -11.33
N THR A 239 11.32 -14.31 -11.78
CA THR A 239 11.26 -15.55 -10.99
C THR A 239 12.16 -15.49 -9.77
N ALA A 240 13.36 -14.93 -9.91
CA ALA A 240 14.24 -14.67 -8.78
C ALA A 240 13.62 -13.69 -7.78
N MET A 241 13.04 -12.57 -8.25
CA MET A 241 12.30 -11.63 -7.39
C MET A 241 11.17 -12.32 -6.62
N LYS A 242 10.37 -13.13 -7.32
CA LYS A 242 9.29 -13.94 -6.75
C LYS A 242 9.79 -14.86 -5.64
N LYS A 243 10.91 -15.56 -5.86
CA LYS A 243 11.56 -16.40 -4.86
C LYS A 243 12.03 -15.59 -3.64
N SER A 244 12.65 -14.43 -3.87
CA SER A 244 13.12 -13.55 -2.79
C SER A 244 11.96 -13.04 -1.93
N ILE A 245 10.81 -12.69 -2.52
CA ILE A 245 9.59 -12.31 -1.79
C ILE A 245 9.13 -13.48 -0.89
N THR A 246 9.10 -14.70 -1.41
CA THR A 246 8.75 -15.89 -0.61
C THR A 246 9.71 -16.14 0.56
N CYS A 247 11.01 -15.90 0.36
CA CYS A 247 12.03 -16.08 1.41
C CYS A 247 11.97 -14.98 2.48
N LEU A 248 11.91 -13.71 2.07
CA LEU A 248 11.95 -12.55 2.97
C LEU A 248 10.60 -12.29 3.66
N ARG A 249 9.51 -12.77 3.06
CA ARG A 249 8.13 -12.65 3.56
C ARG A 249 7.72 -11.22 3.96
N PRO A 250 7.91 -10.19 3.11
CA PRO A 250 7.22 -8.92 3.31
C PRO A 250 5.70 -9.14 3.21
N GLU A 251 4.92 -8.35 3.94
CA GLU A 251 3.45 -8.40 3.82
C GLU A 251 3.01 -7.95 2.43
N TYR A 252 3.63 -6.88 1.92
CA TYR A 252 3.38 -6.34 0.60
C TYR A 252 4.69 -6.09 -0.15
N THR A 253 4.73 -6.39 -1.44
CA THR A 253 5.81 -5.94 -2.34
C THR A 253 5.24 -5.23 -3.56
N ILE A 254 5.71 -4.01 -3.81
CA ILE A 254 5.27 -3.15 -4.91
C ILE A 254 6.41 -3.03 -5.93
N LEU A 255 6.09 -3.32 -7.20
CA LEU A 255 7.00 -3.27 -8.35
C LEU A 255 6.34 -2.51 -9.52
N PHE A 256 7.16 -2.07 -10.49
CA PHE A 256 6.70 -1.27 -11.64
C PHE A 256 7.17 -1.88 -12.97
N THR A 257 6.41 -1.70 -14.05
CA THR A 257 6.72 -2.28 -15.37
C THR A 257 7.38 -1.32 -16.36
N ALA A 258 7.39 -0.02 -16.08
CA ALA A 258 7.98 0.96 -16.99
C ALA A 258 9.50 0.73 -17.17
N PRO A 259 10.01 0.53 -18.40
CA PRO A 259 11.45 0.38 -18.67
C PRO A 259 12.28 1.56 -18.18
N GLU A 260 11.74 2.78 -18.33
CA GLU A 260 12.30 4.02 -17.81
C GLU A 260 11.37 4.51 -16.70
N PHE A 261 11.44 3.85 -15.54
CA PHE A 261 10.56 4.18 -14.43
C PHE A 261 10.92 5.54 -13.84
N ILE A 262 9.92 6.43 -13.73
CA ILE A 262 10.06 7.77 -13.18
C ILE A 262 9.42 7.72 -11.80
N VAL A 263 10.26 7.65 -10.76
CA VAL A 263 9.80 7.57 -9.37
C VAL A 263 8.86 8.72 -9.02
N ALA A 264 9.07 9.91 -9.60
CA ALA A 264 8.19 11.06 -9.37
C ALA A 264 6.70 10.80 -9.71
N ALA A 265 6.39 9.89 -10.65
CA ALA A 265 5.02 9.52 -11.00
C ALA A 265 4.26 8.83 -9.84
N THR A 266 4.98 8.35 -8.81
CA THR A 266 4.40 7.73 -7.61
C THR A 266 4.12 8.70 -6.46
N LYS A 267 4.46 9.98 -6.58
CA LYS A 267 4.35 10.93 -5.46
C LYS A 267 2.92 11.04 -4.92
N LEU A 268 1.94 11.20 -5.81
CA LEU A 268 0.52 11.24 -5.42
C LEU A 268 0.07 9.92 -4.80
N PHE A 269 0.58 8.78 -5.30
CA PHE A 269 0.31 7.47 -4.71
C PHE A 269 0.82 7.39 -3.27
N ALA A 270 2.07 7.81 -3.02
CA ALA A 270 2.66 7.77 -1.69
C ALA A 270 1.95 8.70 -0.70
N VAL A 271 1.56 9.90 -1.11
CA VAL A 271 0.77 10.81 -0.26
C VAL A 271 -0.59 10.19 0.07
N ALA A 272 -1.30 9.66 -0.93
CA ALA A 272 -2.58 9.00 -0.72
C ALA A 272 -2.44 7.76 0.19
N TYR A 273 -1.38 6.97 -0.01
CA TYR A 273 -1.05 5.81 0.84
C TYR A 273 -0.80 6.23 2.29
N SER A 274 -0.01 7.29 2.50
CA SER A 274 0.27 7.85 3.84
C SER A 274 -1.03 8.23 4.55
N ILE A 275 -1.93 8.91 3.84
CA ILE A 275 -3.19 9.37 4.41
C ILE A 275 -4.15 8.20 4.66
N GLN A 276 -4.42 7.37 3.65
CA GLN A 276 -5.48 6.36 3.74
C GLN A 276 -5.06 5.12 4.52
N VAL A 277 -3.80 4.69 4.40
CA VAL A 277 -3.32 3.46 5.05
C VAL A 277 -2.69 3.80 6.39
N LEU A 278 -1.71 4.72 6.39
CA LEU A 278 -0.91 4.95 7.59
C LEU A 278 -1.63 5.83 8.61
N ILE A 279 -2.33 6.89 8.17
CA ILE A 279 -3.09 7.75 9.09
C ILE A 279 -4.48 7.13 9.33
N HIS A 280 -5.27 6.89 8.27
CA HIS A 280 -6.66 6.44 8.42
C HIS A 280 -6.80 4.95 8.81
N GLY A 281 -5.74 4.16 8.71
CA GLY A 281 -5.75 2.74 9.09
C GLY A 281 -6.58 1.85 8.18
N HIS A 282 -6.80 2.22 6.92
CA HIS A 282 -7.44 1.33 5.97
C HIS A 282 -6.51 0.19 5.58
N SER A 283 -7.08 -1.00 5.35
CA SER A 283 -6.37 -2.13 4.73
C SER A 283 -5.83 -1.69 3.37
N PHE A 284 -4.54 -1.90 3.12
CA PHE A 284 -3.88 -1.43 1.90
C PHE A 284 -4.54 -1.98 0.64
N LEU A 285 -4.91 -3.27 0.63
CA LEU A 285 -5.57 -3.89 -0.53
C LEU A 285 -7.00 -3.37 -0.75
N ASP A 286 -7.72 -3.03 0.33
CA ASP A 286 -9.10 -2.56 0.23
C ASP A 286 -9.17 -1.20 -0.47
N VAL A 287 -8.18 -0.32 -0.21
CA VAL A 287 -8.11 1.03 -0.80
C VAL A 287 -7.16 1.13 -1.97
N PHE A 288 -6.51 0.03 -2.40
CA PHE A 288 -5.47 0.07 -3.42
C PHE A 288 -5.95 0.70 -4.73
N HIS A 289 -7.18 0.38 -5.13
CA HIS A 289 -7.81 0.97 -6.31
C HIS A 289 -7.99 2.49 -6.18
N ASP A 290 -8.41 2.98 -5.01
CA ASP A 290 -8.57 4.40 -4.74
C ASP A 290 -7.23 5.13 -4.79
N LEU A 291 -6.17 4.52 -4.26
CA LEU A 291 -4.80 5.04 -4.34
C LEU A 291 -4.33 5.18 -5.80
N LEU A 292 -4.62 4.18 -6.64
CA LEU A 292 -4.33 4.24 -8.07
C LEU A 292 -5.15 5.33 -8.78
N ASN A 293 -6.41 5.52 -8.38
CA ASN A 293 -7.30 6.47 -9.03
C ASN A 293 -6.89 7.92 -8.86
N VAL A 294 -6.36 8.28 -7.68
CA VAL A 294 -5.81 9.62 -7.44
C VAL A 294 -4.41 9.82 -8.04
N SER A 295 -3.75 8.73 -8.45
CA SER A 295 -2.38 8.74 -8.99
C SER A 295 -2.37 8.88 -10.51
N LEU A 296 -2.73 10.08 -10.98
CA LEU A 296 -2.89 10.37 -12.42
C LEU A 296 -1.64 10.05 -13.24
N ASP A 297 -0.46 10.34 -12.70
CA ASP A 297 0.83 10.17 -13.39
C ASP A 297 1.19 8.70 -13.63
N LEU A 298 0.64 7.76 -12.85
CA LEU A 298 0.89 6.33 -13.05
C LEU A 298 0.16 5.78 -14.30
N ARG A 299 -1.00 6.34 -14.63
CA ARG A 299 -1.96 5.78 -15.60
C ARG A 299 -1.35 5.43 -16.95
N MET A 300 -0.57 6.34 -17.54
CA MET A 300 0.08 6.08 -18.83
C MET A 300 1.55 5.71 -18.70
N HIS A 301 2.11 5.80 -17.50
CA HIS A 301 3.54 5.61 -17.28
C HIS A 301 3.90 4.15 -17.05
N THR A 302 3.20 3.48 -16.12
CA THR A 302 3.57 2.14 -15.67
C THR A 302 2.35 1.32 -15.28
N ASP A 303 2.49 0.00 -15.26
CA ASP A 303 1.65 -0.83 -14.39
C ASP A 303 2.25 -0.89 -13.00
N VAL A 304 1.39 -1.21 -12.03
CA VAL A 304 1.81 -1.46 -10.64
C VAL A 304 1.57 -2.92 -10.32
N LEU A 305 2.62 -3.62 -9.92
CA LEU A 305 2.56 -5.00 -9.48
C LEU A 305 2.53 -5.02 -7.96
N VAL A 306 1.62 -5.80 -7.39
CA VAL A 306 1.52 -5.99 -5.94
C VAL A 306 1.54 -7.47 -5.65
N PHE A 307 2.52 -7.89 -4.85
CA PHE A 307 2.51 -9.19 -4.19
C PHE A 307 2.07 -9.00 -2.75
N TYR A 308 1.21 -9.90 -2.28
CA TYR A 308 0.68 -9.89 -0.93
C TYR A 308 0.84 -11.29 -0.31
N ILE A 309 1.34 -11.33 0.92
CA ILE A 309 1.38 -12.57 1.71
C ILE A 309 0.38 -12.46 2.84
N SER A 310 -0.71 -13.21 2.73
CA SER A 310 -1.72 -13.33 3.78
C SER A 310 -1.24 -14.24 4.90
N GLY A 311 -1.68 -13.97 6.13
CA GLY A 311 -1.46 -14.85 7.28
C GLY A 311 -0.09 -14.71 7.96
N LEU A 312 0.71 -13.70 7.62
CA LEU A 312 1.98 -13.41 8.32
C LEU A 312 1.77 -12.78 9.70
N LEU A 313 0.72 -11.99 9.85
CA LEU A 313 0.37 -11.32 11.10
C LEU A 313 -1.04 -11.75 11.49
N ALA A 314 -1.26 -12.05 12.77
CA ALA A 314 -2.61 -12.22 13.31
C ALA A 314 -3.42 -10.99 12.90
N LEU A 315 -4.62 -11.20 12.33
CA LEU A 315 -5.50 -10.13 11.90
C LEU A 315 -5.62 -9.14 13.08
N LYS A 316 -4.96 -7.98 13.01
CA LYS A 316 -5.39 -6.82 13.78
C LYS A 316 -6.69 -6.38 13.12
N ALA A 317 -7.76 -7.13 13.35
CA ALA A 317 -9.06 -6.89 12.77
C ALA A 317 -9.39 -5.43 13.03
N PRO A 318 -9.39 -4.56 12.00
CA PRO A 318 -9.47 -3.13 12.28
C PRO A 318 -10.88 -2.79 12.81
N PHE A 319 -11.86 -3.64 12.50
CA PHE A 319 -13.29 -3.41 12.77
C PHE A 319 -14.09 -4.65 13.18
N GLY A 320 -13.44 -5.74 13.60
CA GLY A 320 -14.15 -6.85 14.23
C GLY A 320 -14.49 -6.49 15.68
N LEU A 321 -15.71 -6.78 16.13
CA LEU A 321 -15.85 -7.11 17.56
C LEU A 321 -14.74 -8.12 17.89
N ARG A 322 -14.12 -8.02 19.07
CA ARG A 322 -13.35 -9.13 19.63
C ARG A 322 -14.29 -10.31 19.87
N THR A 323 -14.73 -10.96 18.80
CA THR A 323 -15.40 -12.25 18.86
C THR A 323 -14.29 -13.28 19.03
N PRO A 324 -14.32 -14.11 20.09
CA PRO A 324 -13.36 -15.20 20.30
C PRO A 324 -13.67 -16.38 19.36
N ALA A 325 -13.88 -16.10 18.07
CA ALA A 325 -14.30 -17.08 17.08
C ALA A 325 -13.10 -17.51 16.21
N LEU A 326 -12.52 -18.64 16.62
CA LEU A 326 -11.60 -19.53 15.89
C LEU A 326 -10.43 -18.86 15.17
N ASP A 327 -9.32 -18.71 15.90
CA ASP A 327 -7.96 -18.77 15.36
C ASP A 327 -7.72 -20.15 14.72
N VAL A 328 -8.23 -20.37 13.51
CA VAL A 328 -7.61 -21.35 12.61
C VAL A 328 -6.48 -20.60 11.93
N ALA A 329 -5.26 -20.78 12.41
CA ALA A 329 -4.05 -20.31 11.75
C ALA A 329 -4.02 -20.90 10.32
N GLN A 330 -4.55 -20.16 9.35
CA GLN A 330 -4.38 -20.54 7.96
C GLN A 330 -2.89 -20.41 7.63
N PRO A 331 -2.30 -21.39 6.92
CA PRO A 331 -0.91 -21.27 6.52
C PRO A 331 -0.74 -20.02 5.64
N PRO A 332 0.40 -19.34 5.74
CA PRO A 332 0.63 -18.13 4.96
C PRO A 332 0.47 -18.43 3.48
N SER A 333 -0.05 -17.48 2.71
CA SER A 333 -0.25 -17.68 1.28
C SER A 333 0.11 -16.42 0.50
N ILE A 334 0.77 -16.59 -0.64
CA ILE A 334 1.17 -15.51 -1.53
C ILE A 334 0.20 -15.39 -2.70
N VAL A 335 -0.07 -14.15 -3.12
CA VAL A 335 -0.82 -13.83 -4.33
C VAL A 335 -0.20 -12.61 -5.00
N GLY A 336 -0.26 -12.54 -6.33
CA GLY A 336 0.31 -11.46 -7.13
C GLY A 336 -0.70 -10.88 -8.11
N TYR A 337 -0.79 -9.55 -8.12
CA TYR A 337 -1.67 -8.79 -9.01
C TYR A 337 -0.88 -7.79 -9.84
N GLN A 338 -1.28 -7.60 -11.10
CA GLN A 338 -0.85 -6.48 -11.95
C GLN A 338 -2.02 -5.55 -12.19
N TYR A 339 -1.85 -4.29 -11.81
CA TYR A 339 -2.82 -3.23 -12.05
C TYR A 339 -2.40 -2.41 -13.26
N SER A 340 -3.21 -2.50 -14.31
CA SER A 340 -3.02 -1.76 -15.55
C SER A 340 -4.15 -0.78 -15.77
N TRP A 341 -3.79 0.48 -15.99
CA TRP A 341 -4.78 1.46 -16.40
C TRP A 341 -5.22 1.17 -17.83
N TYR A 342 -6.52 1.22 -18.08
CA TYR A 342 -7.06 1.07 -19.43
C TYR A 342 -7.59 2.40 -19.94
N HIS A 343 -7.44 2.61 -21.25
CA HIS A 343 -8.09 3.69 -21.97
C HIS A 343 -8.40 3.27 -23.39
N SER A 344 -9.65 3.42 -23.81
CA SER A 344 -10.16 2.89 -25.08
C SER A 344 -9.45 3.40 -26.34
N HIS A 345 -8.74 4.53 -26.28
CA HIS A 345 -8.01 5.10 -27.44
C HIS A 345 -6.48 5.15 -27.27
N ARG A 346 -5.97 4.86 -26.08
CA ARG A 346 -4.56 5.12 -25.74
C ARG A 346 -3.89 3.92 -25.13
N ARG A 347 -4.64 3.16 -24.33
CA ARG A 347 -4.16 1.99 -23.62
C ARG A 347 -5.22 0.88 -23.64
N PRO A 348 -5.66 0.38 -24.81
CA PRO A 348 -6.70 -0.64 -24.88
C PRO A 348 -6.31 -1.85 -24.06
N TRP A 349 -7.12 -2.13 -23.03
CA TRP A 349 -6.91 -3.27 -22.14
C TRP A 349 -5.49 -3.32 -21.52
N GLY A 350 -4.98 -2.16 -21.08
CA GLY A 350 -3.66 -2.06 -20.42
C GLY A 350 -2.46 -1.98 -21.38
N LYS A 351 -2.64 -2.20 -22.69
CA LYS A 351 -1.55 -2.13 -23.68
C LYS A 351 -1.48 -0.75 -24.32
N ALA A 352 -0.36 -0.05 -24.13
CA ALA A 352 -0.18 1.30 -24.67
C ALA A 352 -0.07 1.29 -26.20
N LEU A 353 -0.77 2.22 -26.84
CA LEU A 353 -0.63 2.49 -28.27
C LEU A 353 0.46 3.55 -28.49
N PRO A 354 1.29 3.42 -29.55
CA PRO A 354 2.27 4.46 -29.87
C PRO A 354 1.57 5.77 -30.23
N MET A 355 2.23 6.92 -30.04
CA MET A 355 1.61 8.21 -30.35
C MET A 355 1.33 8.38 -31.85
N GLY A 356 2.15 7.79 -32.72
CA GLY A 356 1.98 7.83 -34.18
C GLY A 356 1.69 6.45 -34.77
N CYS A 357 1.01 6.43 -35.92
CA CYS A 357 0.87 5.20 -36.71
C CYS A 357 2.19 4.87 -37.41
N SER A 358 2.70 3.66 -37.22
CA SER A 358 3.93 3.19 -37.85
C SER A 358 3.85 3.05 -39.38
N ARG A 359 2.63 3.01 -39.94
CA ARG A 359 2.42 2.89 -41.39
C ARG A 359 2.30 4.23 -42.10
N CYS A 360 1.46 5.14 -41.59
CA CYS A 360 1.18 6.42 -42.28
C CYS A 360 1.76 7.66 -41.57
N GLY A 361 2.38 7.51 -40.40
CA GLY A 361 2.96 8.62 -39.65
C GLY A 361 1.94 9.57 -38.99
N ALA A 362 0.63 9.34 -39.16
CA ALA A 362 -0.39 10.18 -38.55
C ALA A 362 -0.26 10.19 -37.02
N VAL A 363 -0.38 11.38 -36.42
CA VAL A 363 -0.25 11.59 -34.96
C VAL A 363 -1.62 11.42 -34.29
N ARG A 364 -1.66 10.60 -33.25
CA ARG A 364 -2.86 10.19 -32.49
C ARG A 364 -4.03 9.71 -33.37
N PRO A 365 -3.81 8.80 -34.35
CA PRO A 365 -4.83 8.44 -35.32
C PRO A 365 -5.73 7.28 -34.87
N TRP A 366 -5.68 6.89 -33.59
CA TRP A 366 -6.27 5.64 -33.11
C TRP A 366 -7.76 5.80 -32.82
N SER A 367 -8.57 4.94 -33.43
CA SER A 367 -10.00 4.84 -33.17
C SER A 367 -10.29 4.29 -31.76
N GLN A 368 -11.55 4.34 -31.35
CA GLN A 368 -11.97 3.65 -30.14
C GLN A 368 -11.80 2.14 -30.30
N SER A 369 -11.11 1.51 -29.35
CA SER A 369 -10.87 0.07 -29.36
C SER A 369 -12.18 -0.72 -29.32
N LYS A 370 -12.32 -1.71 -30.21
CA LYS A 370 -13.48 -2.61 -30.30
C LYS A 370 -13.08 -4.02 -29.86
N ARG A 371 -14.06 -4.88 -29.59
CA ARG A 371 -13.79 -6.30 -29.29
C ARG A 371 -13.19 -6.97 -30.53
N HIS A 372 -12.09 -7.69 -30.36
CA HIS A 372 -11.49 -8.52 -31.40
C HIS A 372 -12.30 -9.82 -31.48
N LEU A 373 -13.16 -9.94 -32.50
CA LEU A 373 -14.07 -11.08 -32.64
C LEU A 373 -13.34 -12.41 -32.93
N ASN A 374 -12.16 -12.32 -33.55
CA ASN A 374 -11.33 -13.47 -33.91
C ASN A 374 -10.14 -13.66 -32.95
N GLY A 375 -10.12 -12.92 -31.84
CA GLY A 375 -9.07 -13.02 -30.83
C GLY A 375 -9.16 -14.34 -30.06
N THR A 376 -8.01 -14.81 -29.58
CA THR A 376 -7.95 -15.99 -28.71
C THR A 376 -8.43 -15.67 -27.29
N HIS A 377 -8.40 -14.39 -26.91
CA HIS A 377 -8.89 -13.91 -25.62
C HIS A 377 -10.27 -13.20 -25.75
N PRO A 378 -11.27 -13.52 -24.91
CA PRO A 378 -12.64 -13.00 -25.06
C PRO A 378 -12.78 -11.47 -24.90
N LYS A 379 -11.80 -10.82 -24.24
CA LYS A 379 -11.72 -9.36 -24.07
C LYS A 379 -10.62 -8.71 -24.91
N ALA A 380 -9.97 -9.46 -25.79
CA ALA A 380 -9.04 -8.90 -26.75
C ALA A 380 -9.68 -7.70 -27.46
N ARG A 381 -8.89 -6.65 -27.62
CA ARG A 381 -9.31 -5.43 -28.29
C ARG A 381 -8.50 -5.24 -29.56
N VAL A 382 -9.17 -4.73 -30.58
CA VAL A 382 -8.56 -4.25 -31.82
C VAL A 382 -8.80 -2.75 -31.93
N THR A 383 -7.76 -2.03 -32.29
CA THR A 383 -7.80 -0.58 -32.53
C THR A 383 -7.28 -0.30 -33.93
N THR A 384 -7.91 0.62 -34.65
CA THR A 384 -7.56 0.89 -36.05
C THR A 384 -7.07 2.32 -36.21
N CYS A 385 -6.08 2.52 -37.09
CA CYS A 385 -5.65 3.84 -37.50
C CYS A 385 -6.66 4.45 -38.47
N SER A 386 -7.27 5.58 -38.13
CA SER A 386 -8.25 6.29 -38.96
C SER A 386 -7.70 6.76 -40.31
N GLY A 387 -6.39 6.92 -40.46
CA GLY A 387 -5.77 7.35 -41.72
C GLY A 387 -5.46 6.24 -42.73
N CYS A 388 -5.08 5.03 -42.28
CA CYS A 388 -4.60 3.97 -43.16
C CYS A 388 -5.09 2.56 -42.81
N ASN A 389 -6.05 2.46 -41.87
CA ASN A 389 -6.66 1.23 -41.40
C ASN A 389 -5.67 0.17 -40.86
N LEU A 390 -4.49 0.58 -40.40
CA LEU A 390 -3.59 -0.31 -39.66
C LEU A 390 -4.28 -0.76 -38.37
N GLU A 391 -4.34 -2.06 -38.13
CA GLU A 391 -4.89 -2.64 -36.91
C GLU A 391 -3.78 -2.92 -35.88
N VAL A 392 -4.08 -2.63 -34.61
CA VAL A 392 -3.24 -2.96 -33.45
C VAL A 392 -4.10 -3.73 -32.45
N TYR A 393 -3.57 -4.85 -31.98
CA TYR A 393 -4.26 -5.76 -31.06
C TYR A 393 -3.71 -5.63 -29.65
N SER A 394 -4.57 -5.80 -28.65
CA SER A 394 -4.18 -5.77 -27.23
C SER A 394 -3.63 -7.11 -26.71
N GLU A 395 -3.53 -8.13 -27.56
CA GLU A 395 -3.09 -9.48 -27.18
C GLU A 395 -1.55 -9.61 -27.19
N PRO A 396 -0.99 -10.56 -26.42
CA PRO A 396 -1.65 -11.48 -25.48
C PRO A 396 -2.07 -10.80 -24.16
N LEU A 397 -3.08 -11.38 -23.51
CA LEU A 397 -3.63 -10.93 -22.23
C LEU A 397 -3.68 -12.07 -21.21
N PRO A 398 -3.45 -11.81 -19.91
CA PRO A 398 -3.70 -12.81 -18.87
C PRO A 398 -5.18 -13.20 -18.81
N MET A 399 -5.46 -14.49 -18.62
CA MET A 399 -6.82 -15.05 -18.60
C MET A 399 -7.63 -14.62 -17.37
N GLU A 400 -6.98 -14.55 -16.21
CA GLU A 400 -7.62 -14.15 -14.96
C GLU A 400 -7.47 -12.64 -14.76
N TYR A 401 -8.61 -11.94 -14.76
CA TYR A 401 -8.66 -10.51 -14.54
C TYR A 401 -9.98 -10.07 -13.90
N GLU A 402 -9.93 -8.91 -13.28
CA GLU A 402 -11.08 -8.16 -12.77
C GLU A 402 -11.04 -6.74 -13.33
N ILE A 403 -12.20 -6.20 -13.69
CA ILE A 403 -12.32 -4.83 -14.16
C ILE A 403 -12.73 -3.96 -12.97
N LEU A 404 -11.84 -3.05 -12.59
CA LEU A 404 -12.09 -2.05 -11.56
C LEU A 404 -12.58 -0.78 -12.27
N GLN A 405 -13.80 -0.86 -12.80
CA GLN A 405 -14.29 0.06 -13.82
C GLN A 405 -14.85 1.35 -13.22
N ASP A 406 -14.24 2.50 -13.52
CA ASP A 406 -14.81 3.82 -13.21
C ASP A 406 -15.71 4.36 -14.33
N SER A 407 -15.44 4.01 -15.60
CA SER A 407 -16.20 4.52 -16.75
C SER A 407 -16.14 3.61 -17.98
N LYS A 408 -16.97 3.84 -19.01
CA LYS A 408 -16.86 3.09 -20.28
C LYS A 408 -15.57 3.39 -21.08
N ILE A 409 -14.82 4.44 -20.72
CA ILE A 409 -13.70 4.97 -21.50
C ILE A 409 -12.35 4.62 -20.87
N PHE A 410 -12.26 4.73 -19.55
CA PHE A 410 -11.04 4.50 -18.77
C PHE A 410 -11.35 3.97 -17.36
N GLY A 411 -10.33 3.39 -16.73
CA GLY A 411 -10.36 2.83 -15.37
C GLY A 411 -9.18 1.88 -15.18
N TRP A 412 -9.29 0.93 -14.25
CA TRP A 412 -8.22 -0.04 -13.99
C TRP A 412 -8.64 -1.48 -14.30
N ILE A 413 -7.66 -2.28 -14.68
CA ILE A 413 -7.79 -3.73 -14.82
C ILE A 413 -6.78 -4.35 -13.86
N ARG A 414 -7.26 -5.30 -13.06
CA ARG A 414 -6.43 -6.12 -12.18
C ARG A 414 -6.27 -7.49 -12.81
N TYR A 415 -5.05 -7.86 -13.18
CA TYR A 415 -4.71 -9.21 -13.64
C TYR A 415 -4.14 -10.03 -12.49
N THR A 416 -4.51 -11.31 -12.40
CA THR A 416 -3.80 -12.26 -11.53
C THR A 416 -2.54 -12.70 -12.26
N ILE A 417 -1.37 -12.36 -11.70
CA ILE A 417 -0.04 -12.71 -12.26
C ILE A 417 0.68 -13.77 -11.43
N TRP A 418 0.14 -14.04 -10.24
CA TRP A 418 0.51 -15.17 -9.40
C TRP A 418 -0.75 -15.62 -8.65
N PRO A 419 -1.31 -16.79 -8.99
CA PRO A 419 -2.44 -17.36 -8.26
C PRO A 419 -2.10 -17.55 -6.79
N ARG A 420 -3.14 -17.68 -5.95
CA ARG A 420 -2.94 -17.90 -4.52
C ARG A 420 -2.23 -19.25 -4.29
N GLU A 421 -1.06 -19.20 -3.67
CA GLU A 421 -0.26 -20.38 -3.31
C GLU A 421 0.05 -20.38 -1.82
N VAL A 422 0.00 -21.55 -1.19
CA VAL A 422 0.35 -21.71 0.24
C VAL A 422 1.87 -21.80 0.38
N LEU A 423 2.42 -21.05 1.34
CA LEU A 423 3.87 -20.92 1.60
C LEU A 423 4.40 -21.87 2.67
#